data_AF-A0A151S331-F1
#
_entry.id   AF-A0A151S331-F1
#
_cell.length_a   1.000
_cell.length_b   1.000
_cell.length_c   1.000
_cell.angle_alpha   90.00
_cell.angle_beta   90.00
_cell.angle_gamma   90.00
#
_symmetry.space_group_name_H-M   'P 1'
#
loop_
_entity.id
_entity.type
_entity.pdbx_description
1 polymer ?
#
loop_
_entity_poly.entity_id
_entity_poly.type
_entity_poly.pdbx_seq_one_letter_code
_entity_poly.pdbx_strand_id
1 'polypeptide(L)' 'MQAMFVGSQNTVYDDQWYPNSGATNHLTPDLNNFGSKGDYTSQDKITMGNGQAIGVNHTGTTYFILLCLLKCVP' A
#
# COMPACT_ATOMS: atom_id res chain seq x y z
N MET A 1 -46.45 5.69 -6.38
CA MET A 1 -45.43 5.17 -5.44
C MET A 1 -44.43 4.38 -6.27
N GLN A 2 -43.18 4.81 -6.37
CA GLN A 2 -42.11 3.97 -6.92
C GLN A 2 -40.93 4.06 -5.96
N ALA A 3 -40.51 2.90 -5.45
CA ALA A 3 -39.37 2.76 -4.55
C ALA A 3 -38.15 2.40 -5.39
N MET A 4 -37.04 3.13 -5.20
CA MET A 4 -35.76 2.76 -5.79
C MET A 4 -35.13 1.64 -4.96
N PHE A 5 -34.86 0.51 -5.60
CA PHE A 5 -34.10 -0.59 -5.03
C PHE A 5 -32.61 -0.21 -5.06
N VAL A 6 -32.04 0.13 -3.91
CA VAL A 6 -30.59 0.25 -3.75
C VAL A 6 -30.04 -1.18 -3.70
N GLY A 7 -29.49 -1.63 -4.82
CA GLY A 7 -28.70 -2.85 -4.85
C GLY A 7 -27.49 -2.68 -3.94
N SER A 8 -27.37 -3.55 -2.93
CA SER A 8 -26.16 -3.69 -2.12
C SER A 8 -25.00 -4.02 -3.05
N GLN A 9 -24.18 -3.00 -3.35
CA GLN A 9 -22.94 -3.19 -4.08
C GLN A 9 -22.03 -4.02 -3.18
N ASN A 10 -21.94 -5.32 -3.47
CA ASN A 10 -20.91 -6.18 -2.89
C ASN A 10 -19.58 -5.75 -3.54
N THR A 11 -19.03 -4.63 -3.10
CA THR A 11 -17.69 -4.20 -3.47
C THR A 11 -16.77 -5.24 -2.88
N VAL A 12 -16.27 -6.16 -3.71
CA VAL A 12 -15.12 -6.97 -3.36
C VAL A 12 -14.05 -5.96 -2.95
N TYR A 13 -13.68 -5.96 -1.67
CA TYR A 13 -12.61 -5.11 -1.18
C TYR A 13 -11.33 -5.64 -1.84
N ASP A 14 -10.88 -4.93 -2.87
CA ASP A 14 -9.64 -5.26 -3.55
C ASP A 14 -8.49 -4.85 -2.63
N ASP A 15 -7.96 -5.82 -1.89
CA ASP A 15 -6.76 -5.66 -1.06
C ASP A 15 -5.49 -5.41 -1.88
N GLN A 16 -5.56 -5.36 -3.22
CA GLN A 16 -4.40 -5.09 -4.06
C GLN A 16 -3.94 -3.65 -3.99
N TRP A 17 -2.67 -3.53 -3.65
CA TRP A 17 -1.91 -2.30 -3.69
C TRP A 17 -1.35 -2.10 -5.10
N TYR A 18 -1.89 -1.12 -5.84
CA TYR A 18 -1.37 -0.76 -7.15
C TYR A 18 -0.24 0.26 -7.01
N PRO A 19 0.91 0.03 -7.67
CA PRO A 19 2.03 0.94 -7.60
C PRO A 19 1.74 2.26 -8.33
N ASN A 20 2.02 3.38 -7.67
CA ASN A 20 2.06 4.69 -8.33
C ASN A 20 3.49 4.96 -8.83
N SER A 21 3.75 4.76 -10.13
CA SER A 21 5.06 5.01 -10.74
C SER A 21 5.46 6.49 -10.72
N GLY A 22 4.52 7.40 -10.44
CA GLY A 22 4.79 8.83 -10.22
C GLY A 22 5.12 9.20 -8.77
N ALA A 23 5.05 8.25 -7.82
CA ALA A 23 5.43 8.51 -6.44
C ALA A 23 6.96 8.51 -6.27
N THR A 24 7.49 9.50 -5.55
CA THR A 24 8.92 9.58 -5.21
C THR A 24 9.32 8.60 -4.11
N ASN A 25 8.35 8.19 -3.28
CA ASN A 25 8.54 7.29 -2.16
C ASN A 25 7.40 6.27 -2.12
N HIS A 26 7.74 5.02 -1.86
CA HIS A 26 6.78 3.92 -1.73
C HIS A 26 6.83 3.34 -0.32
N LEU A 27 5.68 2.88 0.17
CA LEU A 27 5.53 2.18 1.45
C LEU A 27 5.07 0.75 1.18
N THR A 28 5.63 -0.22 1.91
CA THR A 28 5.26 -1.63 1.80
C THR A 28 5.31 -2.27 3.19
N PRO A 29 4.33 -3.12 3.55
CA PRO A 29 4.39 -3.91 4.77
C PRO A 29 5.36 -5.10 4.65
N ASP A 30 5.72 -5.51 3.42
CA ASP A 30 6.61 -6.64 3.16
C ASP A 30 8.07 -6.18 3.00
N LEU A 31 8.91 -6.70 3.89
CA LEU A 31 10.35 -6.46 3.96
C LEU A 31 11.16 -7.11 2.82
N ASN A 32 10.59 -8.11 2.16
CA ASN A 32 11.24 -8.80 1.03
C ASN A 32 11.25 -7.95 -0.24
N ASN A 33 10.44 -6.89 -0.29
CA ASN A 33 10.39 -5.95 -1.40
C ASN A 33 11.58 -4.99 -1.43
N PHE A 34 12.43 -4.97 -0.40
CA PHE A 34 13.63 -4.14 -0.33
C PHE A 34 14.87 -4.92 -0.78
N GLY A 35 15.60 -4.39 -1.77
CA GLY A 35 16.90 -4.94 -2.19
C GLY A 35 18.00 -4.64 -1.16
N SER A 36 17.98 -3.44 -0.59
CA SER A 36 18.79 -3.06 0.57
C SER A 36 17.88 -2.48 1.64
N LYS A 37 18.05 -2.93 2.89
CA LYS A 37 17.24 -2.51 4.03
C LYS A 37 18.11 -2.27 5.25
N GLY A 38 17.70 -1.30 6.06
CA GLY A 38 18.25 -1.03 7.38
C GLY A 38 17.13 -0.72 8.37
N ASP A 39 17.40 -1.01 9.64
CA ASP A 39 16.48 -0.70 10.73
C ASP A 39 16.27 0.80 10.81
N TYR A 40 15.02 1.19 11.06
CA TYR A 40 14.67 2.57 11.30
C TYR A 40 14.51 2.79 12.81
N THR A 41 15.39 3.61 13.39
CA THR A 41 15.45 3.81 14.85
C THR A 41 14.68 5.04 15.34
N SER A 42 14.20 5.89 14.43
CA SER A 42 13.37 7.03 14.80
C SER A 42 11.95 6.59 15.16
N GLN A 43 11.24 7.42 15.91
CA GLN A 43 9.85 7.20 16.33
C GLN A 43 8.85 7.86 15.38
N ASP A 44 9.32 8.30 14.21
CA ASP A 44 8.48 8.96 13.21
C ASP A 44 7.38 8.03 12.71
N LYS A 45 6.23 8.64 12.40
CA LYS A 45 5.02 7.93 11.97
C LYS A 45 4.48 8.52 10.69
N ILE A 46 4.02 7.65 9.80
CA ILE A 46 3.26 8.03 8.62
C ILE A 46 1.82 8.28 9.05
N THR A 47 1.29 9.48 8.79
CA THR A 47 -0.12 9.79 9.02
C THR A 47 -0.91 9.53 7.75
N MET A 48 -1.96 8.72 7.86
CA MET A 48 -2.87 8.35 6.78
C MET A 48 -4.05 9.32 6.73
N GLY A 49 -4.68 9.46 5.57
CA GLY A 49 -5.82 10.37 5.38
C GLY A 49 -7.06 10.06 6.24
N ASN A 50 -7.13 8.86 6.81
CA ASN A 50 -8.15 8.45 7.78
C ASN A 50 -7.79 8.81 9.24
N GLY A 51 -6.70 9.54 9.47
CA GLY A 51 -6.23 9.96 10.79
C GLY A 51 -5.42 8.90 11.55
N GLN A 52 -5.21 7.70 10.98
CA GLN A 52 -4.35 6.70 11.61
C GLN A 52 -2.87 7.03 11.40
N ALA A 53 -2.05 6.69 12.39
CA ALA A 53 -0.59 6.86 12.33
C ALA A 53 0.09 5.49 12.41
N ILE A 54 0.92 5.18 11.42
CA ILE A 54 1.64 3.90 11.30
C ILE A 54 3.12 4.15 11.53
N GLY A 55 3.74 3.34 12.39
CA GLY A 55 5.18 3.43 12.66
C GLY A 55 6.01 2.89 11.49
N VAL A 56 7.20 3.47 11.30
CA VAL A 56 8.18 2.97 10.33
C VAL A 56 9.15 2.05 11.08
N ASN A 57 9.31 0.81 10.60
CA ASN A 57 10.25 -0.14 11.22
C ASN A 57 11.58 -0.22 10.46
N HIS A 58 11.56 -0.04 9.14
CA HIS A 58 12.74 -0.16 8.28
C HIS A 58 12.68 0.87 7.15
N THR A 59 13.86 1.23 6.66
CA THR A 59 14.02 2.02 5.44
C THR A 59 14.96 1.30 4.49
N GLY A 60 14.79 1.53 3.19
CA GLY A 60 15.56 0.81 2.20
C GLY A 60 15.33 1.32 0.80
N THR A 61 16.19 0.89 -0.11
CA THR A 61 16.02 1.15 -1.54
C THR A 61 15.67 -0.14 -2.24
N THR A 62 14.81 0.00 -3.24
CA THR A 62 14.47 -1.07 -4.15
C THR A 62 14.38 -0.50 -5.55
N TYR A 63 14.71 -1.31 -6.54
CA TYR A 63 14.46 -0.94 -7.92
C TYR A 63 12.99 -1.19 -8.20
N PHE A 64 12.34 -0.24 -8.86
CA PHE A 64 11.00 -0.44 -9.40
C PHE A 64 11.08 -1.44 -10.56
N ILE A 65 11.23 -2.72 -10.24
CA ILE A 65 11.29 -3.81 -11.21
C ILE A 65 9.89 -4.38 -11.33
N LEU A 66 9.43 -4.55 -12.57
CA LEU A 66 8.14 -5.11 -12.94
C LEU A 66 7.79 -6.43 -12.23
N LEU A 67 8.80 -7.21 -11.80
CA LEU A 67 8.66 -8.41 -10.96
C LEU A 67 8.06 -8.16 -9.57
N CYS A 68 8.18 -6.95 -9.01
CA CYS A 68 7.56 -6.55 -7.75
C CYS A 68 6.11 -6.05 -7.94
N LEU A 69 5.66 -5.88 -9.20
CA LEU A 69 4.33 -5.35 -9.55
C LEU A 69 3.33 -6.43 -9.94
N LEU A 70 3.75 -7.69 -10.03
CA LEU A 70 2.90 -8.79 -10.48
C LEU A 70 2.12 -9.47 -9.34
N LYS A 71 1.60 -8.68 -8.41
CA LYS A 71 0.43 -9.10 -7.62
C LYS A 71 -0.76 -8.26 -8.08
N CYS A 72 -1.12 -8.39 -9.36
CA CYS A 72 -2.38 -9.07 -9.73
C CYS A 72 -2.53 -9.29 -11.24
N VAL A 73 -3.23 -10.27 -11.81
CA VAL A 73 -4.30 -11.24 -11.41
C VAL A 73 -4.23 -12.39 -12.47
N PRO A 74 -4.77 -13.62 -12.30
CA PRO A 74 -5.21 -14.37 -11.12
C PRO A 74 -4.16 -15.38 -10.59
#